data_AF-A0A9P5T6U9-F1
#
_entry.id   AF-A0A9P5T6U9-F1
#
_cell.length_a   1.000
_cell.length_b   1.000
_cell.length_c   1.000
_cell.angle_alpha   90.00
_cell.angle_beta   90.00
_cell.angle_gamma   90.00
#
_symmetry.space_group_name_H-M   'P 1'
#
loop_
_entity.id
_entity.type
_entity.pdbx_description
1 polymer ?
#
loop_
_entity_poly.entity_id
_entity_poly.type
_entity_poly.pdbx_seq_one_letter_code
_entity_poly.pdbx_strand_id
1 'polypeptide(L)'
;PCDKNGQTLPNPPPPPEALCTDNRDPLSWDPFGSRVEFSFAHYHFVEVQSTAHHIRMALNIWEADVLLHGGSIPWRNAQDLYETIDAIQHGDAPWKVYNICYRGPHPAGTPPNWMTETFELCTLVLHHQLASSEFKGSTNFVPYQQFDHKGTSVFIQLACRPLYRLAQA
;
A
#
# COMPACT_ATOMS: atom_id res chain seq x y z
N PRO A 1 19.60 -10.75 -10.68
CA PRO A 1 19.41 -11.75 -9.61
C PRO A 1 19.69 -13.17 -10.13
N CYS A 2 20.22 -14.05 -9.28
CA CYS A 2 20.62 -15.41 -9.65
C CYS A 2 20.00 -16.45 -8.69
N ASP A 3 19.87 -17.69 -9.15
CA ASP A 3 19.44 -18.81 -8.33
C ASP A 3 20.54 -19.26 -7.34
N LYS A 4 20.21 -20.27 -6.50
CA LYS A 4 21.14 -20.85 -5.52
C LYS A 4 22.39 -21.51 -6.13
N ASN A 5 22.40 -21.74 -7.44
CA ASN A 5 23.50 -22.33 -8.19
C ASN A 5 24.30 -21.26 -8.98
N GLY A 6 23.94 -19.98 -8.83
CA GLY A 6 24.59 -18.87 -9.54
C GLY A 6 24.13 -18.69 -10.99
N GLN A 7 23.08 -19.41 -11.44
CA GLN A 7 22.47 -19.15 -12.74
C GLN A 7 21.67 -17.85 -12.69
N THR A 8 21.94 -16.96 -13.63
CA THR A 8 21.16 -15.74 -13.87
C THR A 8 19.70 -16.10 -14.14
N LEU A 9 18.79 -15.53 -13.34
CA LEU A 9 17.37 -15.68 -13.56
C LEU A 9 16.98 -15.01 -14.89
N PRO A 10 16.02 -15.58 -15.64
CA PRO A 10 15.48 -14.93 -16.84
C PRO A 10 14.96 -13.54 -16.49
N ASN A 11 15.10 -12.60 -17.42
CA ASN A 11 14.62 -11.23 -17.23
C ASN A 11 13.14 -11.28 -16.83
N PRO A 12 12.73 -10.51 -15.81
CA PRO A 12 11.31 -10.40 -15.49
C PRO A 12 10.56 -9.88 -16.73
N PRO A 13 9.32 -10.33 -16.95
CA PRO A 13 8.48 -9.75 -17.98
C PRO A 13 8.42 -8.22 -17.79
N PRO A 14 8.24 -7.45 -18.88
CA PRO A 14 8.03 -6.01 -18.76
C PRO A 14 6.92 -5.74 -17.72
N PRO A 15 7.01 -4.65 -16.94
CA PRO A 15 5.95 -4.25 -16.02
C PRO A 15 4.61 -4.32 -16.77
N PRO A 16 3.52 -4.76 -16.11
CA PRO A 16 2.19 -4.64 -16.68
C PRO A 16 2.05 -3.22 -17.23
N GLU A 17 1.60 -3.09 -18.49
CA GLU A 17 1.30 -1.77 -19.04
C GLU A 17 0.41 -1.07 -18.02
N ALA A 18 0.86 0.09 -17.52
CA ALA A 18 0.01 0.94 -16.71
C ALA A 18 -1.29 1.07 -17.50
N LEU A 19 -2.41 0.68 -16.90
CA LEU A 19 -3.72 0.84 -17.51
C LEU A 19 -3.88 2.34 -17.74
N CYS A 20 -3.49 2.80 -18.93
CA CYS A 20 -3.84 4.09 -19.46
C CYS A 20 -5.34 3.99 -19.72
N THR A 21 -6.14 4.19 -18.68
CA THR A 21 -7.57 4.41 -18.84
C THR A 21 -7.70 5.73 -19.59
N ASP A 22 -7.98 5.60 -20.88
CA ASP A 22 -8.33 6.71 -21.75
C ASP A 22 -9.47 7.49 -21.06
N ASN A 23 -9.30 8.81 -20.90
CA ASN A 23 -10.17 9.72 -20.13
C ASN A 23 -11.57 9.92 -20.78
N ARG A 24 -12.10 8.92 -21.49
CA ARG A 24 -13.26 9.03 -22.38
C ARG A 24 -14.34 7.98 -22.14
N ASP A 25 -14.16 7.07 -21.19
CA ASP A 25 -15.22 6.12 -20.82
C ASP A 25 -16.12 6.74 -19.74
N PRO A 26 -17.45 6.81 -19.90
CA PRO A 26 -18.38 7.18 -18.83
C PRO A 26 -18.24 6.31 -17.56
N LEU A 27 -17.61 5.15 -17.67
CA LEU A 27 -17.20 4.27 -16.56
C LEU A 27 -15.85 4.67 -15.90
N SER A 28 -15.15 5.71 -16.36
CA SER A 28 -13.77 6.00 -15.93
C SER A 28 -13.61 6.41 -14.46
N TRP A 29 -14.70 6.69 -13.76
CA TRP A 29 -14.68 7.15 -12.37
C TRP A 29 -15.37 6.20 -11.39
N ASP A 30 -15.79 5.00 -11.81
CA ASP A 30 -16.44 4.03 -10.90
C ASP A 30 -15.61 3.82 -9.63
N PRO A 31 -16.21 3.86 -8.42
CA PRO A 31 -17.64 3.93 -8.11
C PRO A 31 -18.20 5.37 -7.97
N PHE A 32 -17.41 6.39 -8.30
CA PHE A 32 -17.81 7.79 -8.27
C PHE A 32 -18.71 8.15 -9.46
N GLY A 33 -19.78 8.91 -9.20
CA GLY A 33 -20.72 9.36 -10.22
C GLY A 33 -20.17 10.45 -11.13
N SER A 34 -19.07 11.10 -10.74
CA SER A 34 -18.41 12.12 -11.55
C SER A 34 -16.96 12.37 -11.14
N ARG A 35 -16.21 13.07 -12.02
CA ARG A 35 -14.85 13.55 -11.72
C ARG A 35 -14.81 14.44 -10.47
N VAL A 36 -15.86 15.23 -10.22
CA VAL A 36 -15.92 16.14 -9.05
C VAL A 36 -15.94 15.32 -7.77
N GLU A 37 -16.74 14.26 -7.73
CA GLU A 37 -16.82 13.33 -6.62
C GLU A 37 -15.47 12.66 -6.37
N PHE A 38 -14.85 12.08 -7.41
CA PHE A 38 -13.52 11.50 -7.30
C PHE A 38 -12.49 12.49 -6.77
N SER A 39 -12.49 13.73 -7.30
CA SER A 39 -11.51 14.75 -6.91
C SER A 39 -11.69 15.17 -5.46
N PHE A 40 -12.94 15.31 -4.99
CA PHE A 40 -13.26 15.57 -3.60
C PHE A 40 -12.75 14.45 -2.69
N ALA A 41 -13.06 13.19 -3.04
CA ALA A 41 -12.62 12.02 -2.30
C ALA A 41 -11.09 11.91 -2.24
N HIS A 42 -10.42 12.05 -3.38
CA HIS A 42 -8.96 12.00 -3.49
C HIS A 42 -8.29 13.07 -2.63
N TYR A 43 -8.73 14.33 -2.74
CA TYR A 43 -8.19 15.42 -1.93
C TYR A 43 -8.32 15.14 -0.43
N HIS A 44 -9.54 14.82 0.02
CA HIS A 44 -9.79 14.64 1.45
C HIS A 44 -9.19 13.36 2.03
N PHE A 45 -9.14 12.25 1.27
CA PHE A 45 -8.68 10.96 1.77
C PHE A 45 -7.18 10.76 1.56
N VAL A 46 -6.63 11.15 0.41
CA VAL A 46 -5.24 10.89 0.04
C VAL A 46 -4.33 12.08 0.37
N GLU A 47 -4.69 13.28 -0.09
CA GLU A 47 -3.78 14.43 -0.02
C GLU A 47 -3.75 15.06 1.37
N VAL A 48 -4.91 15.44 1.92
CA VAL A 48 -4.99 16.17 3.19
C VAL A 48 -5.44 15.33 4.38
N GLN A 49 -5.82 14.06 4.16
CA GLN A 49 -6.22 13.10 5.20
C GLN A 49 -7.16 13.73 6.25
N SER A 50 -8.22 14.37 5.75
CA SER A 50 -9.16 15.11 6.56
C SER A 50 -9.87 14.21 7.58
N THR A 51 -10.08 14.74 8.79
CA THR A 51 -10.91 14.06 9.79
C THR A 51 -12.36 13.97 9.31
N ALA A 52 -13.12 12.99 9.83
CA ALA A 52 -14.54 12.85 9.53
C ALA A 52 -15.34 14.14 9.80
N HIS A 53 -14.94 14.91 10.81
CA HIS A 53 -15.54 16.22 11.10
C HIS A 53 -15.32 17.22 9.97
N HIS A 54 -14.08 17.35 9.47
CA HIS A 54 -13.77 18.25 8.36
C HIS A 54 -14.42 17.83 7.04
N ILE A 55 -14.48 16.52 6.77
CA ILE A 55 -15.21 15.99 5.61
C ILE A 55 -16.68 16.37 5.70
N ARG A 56 -17.32 16.19 6.87
CA ARG A 56 -18.72 16.59 7.07
C ARG A 56 -18.92 18.10 6.88
N MET A 57 -17.99 18.93 7.36
CA MET A 57 -18.06 20.37 7.13
C MET A 57 -17.98 20.73 5.64
N ALA A 58 -17.06 20.10 4.90
CA ALA A 58 -16.94 20.31 3.47
C ALA A 58 -18.19 19.86 2.70
N LEU A 59 -18.77 18.71 3.07
CA LEU A 59 -20.04 18.23 2.50
C LEU A 59 -21.19 19.19 2.80
N ASN A 60 -21.30 19.72 4.02
CA ASN A 60 -22.35 20.70 4.36
C ASN A 60 -22.24 21.99 3.53
N ILE A 61 -21.01 22.46 3.26
CA ILE A 61 -20.78 23.64 2.41
C ILE A 61 -21.21 23.33 0.98
N TRP A 62 -20.83 22.17 0.45
CA TRP A 62 -21.19 21.75 -0.88
C TRP A 62 -22.72 21.56 -1.03
N GLU A 63 -23.36 20.94 -0.04
CA GLU A 63 -24.82 20.77 0.02
C GLU A 63 -25.54 22.13 -0.02
N ALA A 64 -25.08 23.10 0.79
CA ALA A 64 -25.68 24.42 0.84
C ALA A 64 -25.68 25.14 -0.51
N ASP A 65 -24.61 25.01 -1.30
CA ASP A 65 -24.52 25.58 -2.65
C ASP A 65 -25.41 24.85 -3.66
N VAL A 66 -25.35 23.51 -3.65
CA VAL A 66 -26.11 22.67 -4.59
C VAL A 66 -27.62 22.78 -4.37
N LEU A 67 -28.08 22.95 -3.13
CA LEU A 67 -29.49 23.16 -2.80
C LEU A 67 -30.05 24.45 -3.43
N LEU A 68 -29.25 25.51 -3.58
CA LEU A 68 -29.67 26.74 -4.27
C LEU A 68 -30.01 26.51 -5.74
N HIS A 69 -29.40 25.48 -6.33
CA HIS A 69 -29.59 25.08 -7.72
C HIS A 69 -30.52 23.86 -7.87
N GLY A 70 -31.20 23.43 -6.79
CA GLY A 70 -32.15 22.32 -6.82
C GLY A 70 -31.51 20.93 -6.99
N GLY A 71 -30.22 20.80 -6.71
CA GLY A 71 -29.50 19.53 -6.78
C GLY A 71 -29.39 18.79 -5.45
N SER A 72 -28.58 17.73 -5.45
CA SER A 72 -28.17 16.98 -4.25
C SER A 72 -26.70 16.57 -4.35
N ILE A 73 -26.05 16.37 -3.19
CA ILE A 73 -24.68 15.83 -3.12
C ILE A 73 -24.69 14.30 -3.02
N PRO A 74 -23.59 13.61 -3.41
CA PRO A 74 -23.50 12.14 -3.39
C PRO A 74 -23.47 11.51 -1.99
N TRP A 75 -22.96 12.22 -0.97
CA TRP A 75 -22.69 11.68 0.36
C TRP A 75 -23.35 12.52 1.45
N ARG A 76 -24.04 11.90 2.40
CA ARG A 76 -24.67 12.61 3.53
C ARG A 76 -23.67 12.91 4.64
N ASN A 77 -22.62 12.12 4.72
CA ASN A 77 -21.61 12.20 5.78
C ASN A 77 -20.31 11.49 5.35
N ALA A 78 -19.30 11.53 6.22
CA ALA A 78 -18.00 10.93 5.93
C ALA A 78 -18.04 9.40 5.76
N GLN A 79 -18.96 8.70 6.43
CA GLN A 79 -19.12 7.25 6.30
C GLN A 79 -19.55 6.86 4.89
N ASP A 80 -20.52 7.56 4.31
CA ASP A 80 -20.97 7.29 2.93
C ASP A 80 -19.81 7.49 1.92
N LEU A 81 -18.95 8.48 2.16
CA LEU A 81 -17.73 8.70 1.38
C LEU A 81 -16.76 7.52 1.54
N TYR A 82 -16.52 7.06 2.78
CA TYR A 82 -15.63 5.92 3.04
C TYR A 82 -16.15 4.64 2.40
N GLU A 83 -17.46 4.38 2.48
CA GLU A 83 -18.09 3.24 1.82
C GLU A 83 -17.92 3.29 0.30
N THR A 84 -17.96 4.48 -0.29
CA THR A 84 -17.68 4.67 -1.72
C THR A 84 -16.22 4.39 -2.07
N ILE A 85 -15.28 4.82 -1.21
CA ILE A 85 -13.85 4.52 -1.37
C ILE A 85 -13.60 3.01 -1.24
N ASP A 86 -14.22 2.35 -0.26
CA ASP A 86 -14.11 0.91 -0.04
C ASP A 86 -14.75 0.10 -1.18
N ALA A 87 -15.71 0.69 -1.89
CA ALA A 87 -16.35 0.06 -3.05
C ALA A 87 -15.48 0.07 -4.32
N ILE A 88 -14.35 0.79 -4.35
CA ILE A 88 -13.46 0.86 -5.52
C ILE A 88 -13.03 -0.54 -5.94
N GLN A 89 -13.61 -1.04 -7.03
CA GLN A 89 -13.28 -2.34 -7.62
C GLN A 89 -12.01 -2.26 -8.48
N HIS A 90 -11.72 -1.07 -9.01
CA HIS A 90 -10.56 -0.80 -9.85
C HIS A 90 -9.32 -0.52 -9.00
N GLY A 91 -8.73 -1.60 -8.52
CA GLY A 91 -7.39 -1.65 -7.97
C GLY A 91 -6.86 -3.06 -8.16
N ASP A 92 -5.70 -3.20 -8.78
CA ASP A 92 -5.07 -4.50 -9.04
C ASP A 92 -4.63 -5.07 -7.69
N ALA A 93 -5.54 -5.66 -6.89
CA ALA A 93 -5.22 -5.92 -5.49
C ALA A 93 -6.15 -6.83 -4.68
N PRO A 94 -6.47 -8.08 -5.07
CA PRO A 94 -6.84 -9.05 -4.05
C PRO A 94 -5.61 -9.19 -3.12
N TRP A 95 -5.68 -8.60 -1.93
CA TRP A 95 -4.63 -8.62 -0.91
C TRP A 95 -4.34 -10.07 -0.51
N LYS A 96 -3.46 -10.74 -1.26
CA LYS A 96 -2.98 -12.07 -0.92
C LYS A 96 -1.88 -11.91 0.12
N VAL A 97 -2.29 -12.08 1.37
CA VAL A 97 -1.40 -12.12 2.52
C VAL A 97 -0.97 -13.56 2.76
N TYR A 98 0.35 -13.79 2.85
CA TYR A 98 0.92 -15.06 3.23
C TYR A 98 1.57 -14.95 4.60
N ASN A 99 1.33 -15.93 5.46
CA ASN A 99 2.02 -16.02 6.73
C ASN A 99 3.34 -16.76 6.55
N ILE A 100 4.44 -16.06 6.77
CA ILE A 100 5.79 -16.62 6.69
C ILE A 100 6.39 -16.71 8.09
N CYS A 101 6.94 -17.88 8.41
CA CYS A 101 7.69 -18.10 9.63
C CYS A 101 8.95 -18.91 9.31
N TYR A 102 10.00 -18.70 10.10
CA TYR A 102 11.22 -19.48 9.96
C TYR A 102 10.98 -20.93 10.40
N ARG A 103 11.39 -21.89 9.56
CA ARG A 103 11.25 -23.34 9.83
C ARG A 103 12.59 -24.07 9.89
N GLY A 104 13.70 -23.33 9.93
CA GLY A 104 15.04 -23.90 9.99
C GLY A 104 15.49 -24.24 11.42
N PRO A 105 16.73 -24.73 11.58
CA PRO A 105 17.30 -25.02 12.89
C PRO A 105 17.51 -23.74 13.70
N HIS A 106 17.10 -23.74 14.96
CA HIS A 106 17.39 -22.63 15.87
C HIS A 106 18.85 -22.69 16.37
N PRO A 107 19.48 -21.53 16.59
CA PRO A 107 20.80 -21.48 17.21
C PRO A 107 20.74 -22.00 18.66
N ALA A 108 21.86 -22.47 19.18
CA ALA A 108 21.98 -22.81 20.60
C ALA A 108 21.83 -21.52 21.44
N GLY A 109 20.86 -21.51 22.37
CA GLY A 109 20.52 -20.35 23.19
C GLY A 109 19.13 -19.80 22.89
N THR A 110 18.91 -18.52 23.21
CA THR A 110 17.63 -17.84 22.95
C THR A 110 17.55 -17.44 21.47
N PRO A 111 16.59 -17.97 20.69
CA PRO A 111 16.47 -17.64 19.28
C PRO A 111 16.03 -16.17 19.08
N PRO A 112 16.44 -15.53 17.97
CA PRO A 112 15.95 -14.22 17.56
C PRO A 112 14.44 -14.20 17.40
N ASN A 113 13.81 -13.06 17.67
CA ASN A 113 12.39 -12.83 17.39
C ASN A 113 12.01 -13.14 15.93
N TRP A 114 12.84 -12.78 14.96
CA TRP A 114 12.53 -13.06 13.55
C TRP A 114 12.48 -14.57 13.21
N MET A 115 13.11 -15.43 14.02
CA MET A 115 13.04 -16.88 13.85
C MET A 115 11.80 -17.51 14.51
N THR A 116 11.16 -16.82 15.45
CA THR A 116 10.03 -17.34 16.23
C THR A 116 8.71 -16.67 15.88
N GLU A 117 8.75 -15.46 15.33
CA GLU A 117 7.57 -14.69 14.91
C GLU A 117 7.06 -15.14 13.54
N THR A 118 5.76 -14.95 13.34
CA THR A 118 5.10 -15.10 12.03
C THR A 118 4.90 -13.71 11.45
N PHE A 119 5.33 -13.52 10.20
CA PHE A 119 5.19 -12.27 9.48
C PHE A 119 4.13 -12.41 8.39
N GLU A 120 3.38 -11.34 8.18
CA GLU A 120 2.43 -11.23 7.09
C GLU A 120 3.10 -10.64 5.85
N LEU A 121 3.00 -11.34 4.73
CA LEU A 121 3.58 -10.96 3.45
C LEU A 121 2.49 -10.67 2.43
N CYS A 122 2.29 -9.40 2.08
CA CYS A 122 1.42 -9.03 0.96
C CYS A 122 2.22 -9.06 -0.35
N THR A 123 1.97 -10.06 -1.20
CA THR A 123 2.74 -10.23 -2.45
C THR A 123 2.49 -9.12 -3.46
N LEU A 124 1.29 -8.53 -3.44
CA LEU A 124 0.97 -7.45 -4.35
C LEU A 124 1.84 -6.21 -4.09
N VAL A 125 1.94 -5.80 -2.82
CA VAL A 125 2.77 -4.66 -2.43
C VAL A 125 4.23 -4.90 -2.84
N LEU A 126 4.72 -6.12 -2.65
CA LEU A 126 6.05 -6.52 -3.14
C LEU A 126 6.18 -6.43 -4.66
N HIS A 127 5.20 -6.94 -5.42
CA HIS A 127 5.22 -6.85 -6.88
C HIS A 127 5.23 -5.39 -7.36
N HIS A 128 4.40 -4.54 -6.77
CA HIS A 128 4.37 -3.11 -7.10
C HIS A 128 5.68 -2.40 -6.73
N GLN A 129 6.25 -2.68 -5.56
CA GLN A 129 7.55 -2.14 -5.16
C GLN A 129 8.67 -2.59 -6.08
N LEU A 130 8.67 -3.85 -6.53
CA LEU A 130 9.68 -4.37 -7.44
C LEU A 130 9.51 -3.85 -8.88
N ALA A 131 8.27 -3.56 -9.31
CA ALA A 131 7.97 -3.04 -10.64
C ALA A 131 8.14 -1.51 -10.74
N SER A 132 7.98 -0.78 -9.64
CA SER A 132 8.07 0.68 -9.62
C SER A 132 9.53 1.16 -9.65
N SER A 133 9.83 2.09 -10.55
CA SER A 133 11.13 2.74 -10.63
C SER A 133 11.47 3.59 -9.40
N GLU A 134 10.47 4.03 -8.64
CA GLU A 134 10.66 4.83 -7.41
C GLU A 134 11.38 4.04 -6.32
N PHE A 135 11.23 2.72 -6.31
CA PHE A 135 11.87 1.84 -5.33
C PHE A 135 13.20 1.28 -5.85
N LYS A 136 13.63 1.64 -7.06
CA LYS A 136 14.89 1.17 -7.64
C LYS A 136 16.08 1.59 -6.77
N GLY A 137 16.79 0.62 -6.20
CA GLY A 137 17.94 0.86 -5.32
C GLY A 137 17.60 1.10 -3.85
N SER A 138 16.31 1.12 -3.48
CA SER A 138 15.86 1.21 -2.08
C SER A 138 15.89 -0.15 -1.37
N THR A 139 15.90 -1.25 -2.14
CA THR A 139 15.95 -2.61 -1.59
C THR A 139 17.37 -3.01 -1.24
N ASN A 140 17.64 -3.18 0.05
CA ASN A 140 18.89 -3.74 0.52
C ASN A 140 18.84 -5.27 0.40
N PHE A 141 19.61 -5.79 -0.56
CA PHE A 141 19.80 -7.24 -0.75
C PHE A 141 20.93 -7.81 0.12
N VAL A 142 21.69 -6.94 0.78
CA VAL A 142 22.78 -7.35 1.68
C VAL A 142 22.18 -7.76 3.03
N PRO A 143 22.53 -8.94 3.56
CA PRO A 143 22.07 -9.35 4.87
C PRO A 143 22.45 -8.33 5.93
N TYR A 144 21.48 -7.87 6.71
CA TYR A 144 21.75 -6.92 7.80
C TYR A 144 22.42 -7.67 8.95
N GLN A 145 23.61 -7.20 9.35
CA GLN A 145 24.30 -7.67 10.55
C GLN A 145 24.01 -6.73 11.71
N GLN A 146 23.27 -7.22 12.70
CA GLN A 146 23.08 -6.51 13.96
C GLN A 146 24.20 -6.91 14.93
N PHE A 147 24.82 -5.92 15.56
CA PHE A 147 25.85 -6.13 16.58
C PHE A 147 25.31 -5.74 17.97
N ASP A 148 25.77 -6.43 19.01
CA ASP A 148 25.50 -6.04 20.39
C ASP A 148 26.38 -4.86 20.80
N HIS A 149 26.18 -4.38 22.03
CA HIS A 149 26.98 -3.30 22.63
C HIS A 149 28.47 -3.65 22.77
N LYS A 150 28.85 -4.91 22.57
CA LYS A 150 30.23 -5.41 22.65
C LYS A 150 30.85 -5.63 21.27
N GLY A 151 30.14 -5.27 20.19
CA GLY A 151 30.62 -5.41 18.81
C GLY A 151 30.60 -6.84 18.28
N THR A 152 29.91 -7.76 18.95
CA THR A 152 29.73 -9.14 18.47
C THR A 152 28.50 -9.21 17.57
N SER A 153 28.61 -9.85 16.40
CA SER A 153 27.46 -10.02 15.50
C SER A 153 26.44 -10.95 16.14
N VAL A 154 25.22 -10.46 16.34
CA VAL A 154 24.12 -11.15 17.03
C VAL A 154 23.10 -11.71 16.04
N PHE A 155 22.92 -11.05 14.89
CA PHE A 155 21.90 -11.43 13.91
C PHE A 155 22.37 -11.22 12.48
N ILE A 156 21.99 -12.13 11.57
CA ILE A 156 22.08 -11.97 10.12
C ILE A 156 20.66 -12.11 9.59
N GLN A 157 20.05 -11.00 9.16
CA GLN A 157 18.71 -11.03 8.55
C GLN A 157 18.84 -11.08 7.03
N LEU A 158 18.32 -12.15 6.40
CA LEU A 158 18.08 -12.20 4.95
C LEU A 158 16.83 -11.37 4.66
N ALA A 159 16.95 -10.31 3.87
CA ALA A 159 15.99 -9.21 3.82
C ALA A 159 14.65 -9.53 3.13
N CYS A 160 13.57 -9.01 3.72
CA CYS A 160 12.69 -8.01 3.11
C CYS A 160 12.19 -7.10 4.24
N ARG A 161 12.81 -5.93 4.42
CA ARG A 161 12.27 -4.87 5.28
C ARG A 161 11.48 -3.92 4.38
N PRO A 162 10.14 -3.98 4.32
CA PRO A 162 9.39 -2.81 3.91
C PRO A 162 9.59 -1.75 5.01
N LEU A 163 9.76 -0.50 4.58
CA LEU A 163 10.00 0.64 5.43
C LEU A 163 8.95 0.73 6.55
N TYR A 164 9.34 0.43 7.80
CA TYR A 164 8.63 0.94 8.98
C TYR A 164 8.89 2.45 9.07
N ARG A 165 8.12 3.22 8.32
CA ARG A 165 7.80 4.61 8.61
C ARG A 165 6.38 4.85 8.10
N LEU A 166 5.43 4.79 9.03
CA LEU A 166 4.14 5.51 9.09
C LEU A 166 3.20 4.78 10.08
N ALA A 167 3.69 4.55 11.30
CA ALA A 167 2.85 4.16 12.44
C ALA A 167 3.39 4.86 13.69
N GLN A 168 3.30 6.19 13.65
CA GLN A 168 3.35 7.11 14.80
C GLN A 168 2.93 8.49 14.27
N ALA A 169 1.63 8.61 14.04
CA ALA A 169 0.85 9.84 14.09
C ALA A 169 -0.48 9.47 14.75
#